data_AF-A0A523EK03-F1
#
_entry.id   AF-A0A523EK03-F1
#
_cell.length_a   1.000
_cell.length_b   1.000
_cell.length_c   1.000
_cell.angle_alpha   90.00
_cell.angle_beta   90.00
_cell.angle_gamma   90.00
#
_symmetry.space_group_name_H-M   'P 1'
#
loop_
_entity.id
_entity.type
_entity.pdbx_description
1 polymer ?
#
loop_
_entity_poly.entity_id
_entity_poly.type
_entity_poly.pdbx_seq_one_letter_code
_entity_poly.pdbx_strand_id
1 'polypeptide(L)'
;MARALARAYVRAIFKLRARNERLSRTVECRFFAGLSEQETAEALGVSLRTAQRNWMRTRAWIRSELSGRRASKTAENRGQTDLTTKRKR
;
A
#
# COMPACT_ATOMS: atom_id res chain seq x y z
N MET A 1 24.94 -6.18 5.59
CA MET A 1 24.09 -5.13 4.99
C MET A 1 22.67 -5.63 4.63
N ALA A 2 22.52 -6.69 3.82
CA ALA A 2 21.19 -7.18 3.36
C ALA A 2 20.17 -7.50 4.48
N ARG A 3 20.59 -8.14 5.58
CA ARG A 3 19.72 -8.42 6.76
C ARG A 3 19.15 -7.16 7.42
N ALA A 4 19.87 -6.04 7.39
CA ALA A 4 19.41 -4.80 8.03
C ALA A 4 18.32 -4.10 7.19
N LEU A 5 18.48 -4.11 5.86
CA LEU A 5 17.50 -3.56 4.92
C LEU A 5 16.19 -4.34 4.93
N ALA A 6 16.26 -5.67 4.95
CA ALA A 6 15.07 -6.53 5.06
C ALA A 6 14.26 -6.23 6.33
N ARG A 7 14.91 -6.10 7.49
CA ARG A 7 14.25 -5.73 8.76
C ARG A 7 13.64 -4.33 8.72
N ALA A 8 14.31 -3.37 8.08
CA ALA A 8 13.76 -2.02 7.92
C ALA A 8 12.49 -2.03 7.05
N TYR A 9 12.51 -2.81 5.97
CA TYR A 9 11.37 -2.96 5.06
C TYR A 9 10.16 -3.61 5.74
N VAL A 10 10.36 -4.73 6.46
CA VAL A 10 9.31 -5.40 7.22
C VAL A 10 8.69 -4.45 8.25
N ARG A 11 9.50 -3.68 8.99
CA ARG A 11 8.99 -2.69 9.95
C ARG A 11 8.20 -1.58 9.29
N ALA A 12 8.63 -1.09 8.12
CA ALA A 12 7.89 -0.08 7.37
C ALA A 12 6.51 -0.63 6.97
N ILE A 13 6.41 -1.87 6.50
CA ILE A 13 5.12 -2.49 6.15
C ILE A 13 4.20 -2.61 7.38
N PHE A 14 4.72 -3.01 8.54
CA PHE A 14 3.92 -3.08 9.77
C PHE A 14 3.35 -1.71 10.16
N LYS A 15 4.16 -0.64 10.07
CA LYS A 15 3.69 0.74 10.30
C LYS A 15 2.66 1.17 9.26
N LEU A 16 2.84 0.79 8.00
CA LEU A 16 1.87 1.07 6.95
C LEU A 16 0.54 0.36 7.21
N ARG A 17 0.57 -0.91 7.65
CA ARG A 17 -0.63 -1.68 8.00
C ARG A 17 -1.44 -1.01 9.10
N ALA A 18 -0.77 -0.47 10.13
CA ALA A 18 -1.43 0.28 11.21
C ALA A 18 -2.09 1.59 10.72
N ARG A 19 -1.59 2.17 9.63
CA ARG A 19 -2.07 3.45 9.08
C ARG A 19 -3.12 3.27 7.98
N ASN A 20 -2.89 2.32 7.08
CA ASN A 20 -3.74 2.02 5.94
C ASN A 20 -3.61 0.56 5.52
N GLU A 21 -4.56 -0.26 5.99
CA GLU A 21 -4.59 -1.70 5.71
C GLU A 21 -4.71 -2.03 4.21
N ARG A 22 -5.39 -1.19 3.42
CA ARG A 22 -5.53 -1.43 1.97
C ARG A 22 -4.19 -1.33 1.24
N LEU A 23 -3.35 -0.37 1.65
CA LEU A 23 -2.02 -0.18 1.08
C LEU A 23 -1.05 -1.29 1.48
N SER A 24 -1.17 -1.82 2.71
CA SER A 24 -0.34 -2.95 3.15
C SER A 24 -0.71 -4.24 2.41
N ARG A 25 -2.01 -4.55 2.25
CA ARG A 25 -2.44 -5.73 1.49
C ARG A 25 -1.97 -5.70 0.03
N THR A 26 -1.89 -4.52 -0.59
CA THR A 26 -1.36 -4.37 -1.95
C THR A 26 0.12 -4.78 -2.05
N VAL A 27 0.94 -4.46 -1.03
CA VAL A 27 2.33 -4.96 -0.95
C VAL A 27 2.37 -6.44 -0.69
N GLU A 28 1.51 -6.95 0.19
CA GLU A 28 1.47 -8.38 0.51
C GLU A 28 1.19 -9.22 -0.73
N CYS A 29 0.19 -8.84 -1.53
CA CYS A 29 -0.12 -9.49 -2.80
C CYS A 29 1.07 -9.46 -3.78
N ARG A 30 1.70 -8.30 -3.98
CA ARG A 30 2.72 -8.14 -5.03
C ARG A 30 4.09 -8.67 -4.65
N PHE A 31 4.51 -8.44 -3.41
CA PHE A 31 5.86 -8.77 -2.95
C PHE A 31 5.97 -10.11 -2.25
N PHE A 32 4.95 -10.50 -1.47
CA PHE A 32 4.98 -11.79 -0.75
C PHE A 32 4.28 -12.91 -1.53
N ALA A 33 3.14 -12.63 -2.16
CA ALA A 33 2.41 -13.62 -2.95
C ALA A 33 2.83 -13.65 -4.44
N GLY A 34 3.66 -12.71 -4.90
CA GLY A 34 4.17 -12.67 -6.27
C GLY A 34 3.11 -12.36 -7.33
N LEU A 35 1.97 -11.78 -6.95
CA LEU A 35 0.84 -11.53 -7.85
C LEU A 35 1.09 -10.36 -8.80
N SER A 36 0.59 -10.50 -10.03
CA SER A 36 0.50 -9.42 -11.02
C SER A 36 -0.45 -8.30 -10.58
N GLU A 37 -0.52 -7.20 -11.35
CA GLU A 37 -1.42 -6.07 -11.02
C GLU A 37 -2.89 -6.47 -11.13
N GLN A 38 -3.22 -7.26 -12.15
CA GLN A 38 -4.55 -7.81 -12.39
C GLN A 38 -4.96 -8.75 -11.27
N GLU A 39 -4.12 -9.74 -10.93
CA GLU A 39 -4.40 -10.69 -9.85
C GLU A 39 -4.48 -9.98 -8.48
N THR A 40 -3.65 -8.96 -8.25
CA THR A 40 -3.75 -8.13 -7.04
C THR A 40 -5.08 -7.37 -7.00
N ALA A 41 -5.55 -6.85 -8.13
CA ALA A 41 -6.82 -6.14 -8.20
C ALA A 41 -8.00 -7.09 -7.90
N GLU A 42 -7.97 -8.30 -8.47
CA GLU A 42 -8.94 -9.37 -8.23
C GLU A 42 -8.92 -9.82 -6.76
N ALA A 43 -7.75 -10.12 -6.21
CA ALA A 43 -7.57 -10.55 -4.82
C ALA A 43 -8.04 -9.51 -3.80
N LEU A 44 -7.94 -8.22 -4.14
CA LEU A 44 -8.38 -7.11 -3.28
C LEU A 44 -9.82 -6.65 -3.57
N GLY A 45 -10.48 -7.19 -4.61
CA GLY A 45 -11.81 -6.76 -5.03
C GLY A 45 -11.88 -5.30 -5.48
N VAL A 46 -10.82 -4.79 -6.11
CA VAL A 46 -10.72 -3.39 -6.59
C VAL A 46 -10.45 -3.35 -8.09
N SER A 47 -10.66 -2.19 -8.73
CA SER A 47 -10.27 -2.03 -10.13
C SER A 47 -8.75 -2.03 -10.30
N LEU A 48 -8.26 -2.48 -11.46
CA LEU A 48 -6.83 -2.45 -11.82
C LEU A 48 -6.20 -1.06 -11.59
N ARG A 49 -6.89 0.00 -12.03
CA ARG A 49 -6.48 1.39 -11.80
C ARG A 49 -6.32 1.73 -10.32
N THR A 50 -7.18 1.20 -9.46
CA THR A 50 -7.11 1.40 -8.00
C THR A 50 -5.94 0.63 -7.41
N ALA A 51 -5.72 -0.62 -7.81
CA ALA A 51 -4.58 -1.43 -7.38
C ALA A 51 -3.24 -0.76 -7.77
N GLN A 52 -3.12 -0.27 -9.00
CA GLN A 52 -1.96 0.49 -9.49
C GLN A 52 -1.74 1.78 -8.67
N ARG A 53 -2.81 2.54 -8.39
CA ARG A 53 -2.72 3.76 -7.57
C ARG A 53 -2.28 3.45 -6.15
N ASN A 54 -2.82 2.40 -5.55
CA ASN A 54 -2.41 1.93 -4.23
C ASN A 54 -0.94 1.53 -4.24
N TRP A 55 -0.51 0.79 -5.26
CA TRP A 55 0.88 0.38 -5.43
C TRP A 55 1.84 1.57 -5.47
N MET A 56 1.53 2.60 -6.27
CA MET A 56 2.33 3.83 -6.33
C MET A 56 2.41 4.53 -4.98
N ARG A 57 1.27 4.69 -4.29
CA ARG A 57 1.21 5.33 -2.96
C ARG A 57 2.05 4.55 -1.94
N THR A 58 1.93 3.23 -1.94
CA THR A 58 2.68 2.39 -1.01
C THR A 58 4.18 2.50 -1.24
N ARG A 59 4.66 2.43 -2.49
CA ARG A 59 6.10 2.59 -2.80
C ARG A 59 6.63 3.95 -2.36
N ALA A 60 5.88 5.02 -2.61
CA ALA A 60 6.26 6.38 -2.20
C ALA A 60 6.36 6.50 -0.67
N TRP A 61 5.39 5.93 0.05
CA TRP A 61 5.37 5.94 1.50
C TRP A 61 6.53 5.13 2.11
N ILE A 62 6.74 3.89 1.65
CA ILE A 62 7.84 3.05 2.16
C ILE A 62 9.19 3.70 1.90
N ARG A 63 9.38 4.28 0.71
CA ARG A 63 10.63 5.00 0.38
C ARG A 63 10.86 6.18 1.32
N SER A 64 9.82 6.94 1.65
CA SER A 64 9.93 8.00 2.65
C SER A 64 10.34 7.47 4.00
N GLU A 65 9.64 6.45 4.51
CA GLU A 65 9.89 5.86 5.82
C GLU A 65 11.33 5.35 5.96
N LEU A 66 11.83 4.68 4.92
CA LEU A 66 13.21 4.17 4.88
C LEU A 66 14.27 5.27 4.73
N SER A 67 13.92 6.38 4.08
CA SER A 67 14.85 7.50 3.86
C SER A 67 15.03 8.39 5.10
N GLY A 68 14.31 8.15 6.20
CA GLY A 68 14.30 9.02 7.39
C GLY A 68 13.75 10.43 7.14
N ARG A 69 13.45 10.76 5.89
CA ARG A 69 12.73 11.94 5.47
C ARG A 69 11.32 11.74 5.95
N ARG A 70 10.95 12.38 7.08
CA ARG A 70 9.55 12.55 7.50
C ARG A 70 8.78 13.06 6.27
N ALA A 71 8.16 12.18 5.47
CA ALA A 71 7.30 12.66 4.40
C ALA A 71 6.12 13.29 5.11
N SER A 72 6.16 14.62 5.12
CA SER A 72 5.05 15.48 4.76
C SER A 72 3.70 14.82 4.99
N LYS A 73 3.05 15.28 6.05
CA LYS A 73 1.65 15.07 6.43
C LYS A 73 0.62 15.47 5.34
N THR A 74 0.87 15.30 4.05
CA THR A 74 0.18 16.10 3.01
C THR A 74 -0.64 15.31 1.99
N ALA A 75 -0.51 13.99 1.87
CA ALA A 75 -1.23 13.26 0.80
C ALA A 75 -2.49 12.48 1.23
N GLU A 76 -2.80 12.36 2.52
CA GLU A 76 -3.74 11.32 2.98
C GLU A 76 -5.17 11.77 3.33
N ASN A 77 -5.53 13.05 3.25
CA ASN A 77 -6.88 13.50 3.64
C ASN A 77 -7.75 14.13 2.53
N ARG A 78 -7.44 13.93 1.23
CA ARG A 78 -8.28 14.46 0.13
C ARG A 78 -8.93 13.42 -0.78
N GLY A 79 -9.17 12.21 -0.30
CA GLY A 79 -9.90 11.24 -1.12
C GLY A 79 -10.24 9.93 -0.43
N GLN A 80 -10.29 9.94 0.90
CA GLN A 80 -10.78 8.81 1.68
C GLN A 80 -12.23 9.09 2.16
N THR A 81 -13.03 9.68 1.28
CA THR A 81 -14.50 9.67 1.32
C THR A 81 -14.95 9.24 -0.07
N ASP A 82 -14.99 7.94 -0.29
CA ASP A 82 -15.98 7.26 -1.14
C ASP A 82 -15.58 5.79 -1.29
N LEU A 83 -16.60 4.92 -1.36
CA LEU A 83 -16.56 3.46 -1.28
C LEU A 83 -16.75 2.89 0.13
N THR A 84 -17.41 3.64 1.01
CA THR A 84 -18.51 3.05 1.78
C THR A 84 -19.75 3.09 0.91
N THR A 85 -20.28 1.91 0.57
CA THR A 85 -21.63 1.74 0.03
C THR A 85 -21.86 2.22 -1.41
N LYS A 86 -21.61 1.36 -2.40
CA LYS A 86 -22.61 1.24 -3.48
C LYS A 86 -22.98 -0.21 -3.68
N ARG A 87 -24.19 -0.49 -3.21
CA ARG A 87 -24.90 -1.75 -3.27
C ARG A 87 -24.88 -2.29 -4.69
N LYS A 88 -24.61 -3.59 -4.76
CA LYS A 88 -25.19 -4.51 -5.74
C LYS A 88 -26.72 -4.35 -5.70
N ARG A 89 -27.29 -3.62 -6.66
CA ARG A 89 -28.68 -3.70 -7.14
C ARG A 89 -28.73 -3.14 -8.54
#